data_AF-A0A7X8H298-F1
#
_entry.id   AF-A0A7X8H298-F1
#
_cell.length_a   1.000
_cell.length_b   1.000
_cell.length_c   1.000
_cell.angle_alpha   90.00
_cell.angle_beta   90.00
_cell.angle_gamma   90.00
#
_symmetry.space_group_name_H-M   'P 1'
#
loop_
_entity.id
_entity.type
_entity.pdbx_description
1 polymer ?
#
loop_
_entity_poly.entity_id
_entity_poly.type
_entity_poly.pdbx_seq_one_letter_code
_entity_poly.pdbx_strand_id
1 'polypeptide(L)' 'MKKKLGVYICHCGGNISDYVDVEKVRQAIEHEEGVVLAKTTMFACSDSNQKEMVDDIHQYQLDGV' A
#
# COMPACT_ATOMS: atom_id res chain seq x y z
N MET A 1 -4.23 -7.52 20.57
CA MET A 1 -3.27 -6.54 20.02
C MET A 1 -3.84 -6.02 18.71
N LYS A 2 -3.74 -4.72 18.46
CA LYS A 2 -4.25 -4.10 17.24
C LYS A 2 -3.25 -4.37 16.11
N LYS A 3 -3.68 -4.98 15.00
CA LYS A 3 -2.78 -5.35 13.89
C LYS A 3 -2.23 -4.09 13.22
N LYS A 4 -0.94 -4.07 12.91
CA LYS A 4 -0.27 -3.05 12.09
C LYS A 4 -0.32 -3.45 10.62
N LEU A 5 -1.12 -2.77 9.83
CA LEU A 5 -1.35 -3.07 8.42
C LEU A 5 -0.61 -2.08 7.51
N GLY A 6 0.03 -2.59 6.46
CA GLY A 6 0.55 -1.79 5.36
C GLY A 6 -0.28 -1.99 4.10
N VAL A 7 -0.86 -0.92 3.56
CA VAL A 7 -1.74 -0.95 2.40
C VAL A 7 -1.03 -0.37 1.18
N TYR A 8 -0.99 -1.14 0.09
CA TYR A 8 -0.33 -0.76 -1.16
C TYR A 8 -1.34 -0.76 -2.31
N ILE A 9 -1.58 0.42 -2.89
CA ILE A 9 -2.59 0.61 -3.92
C ILE A 9 -1.90 0.74 -5.28
N CYS A 10 -2.17 -0.23 -6.15
CA CYS A 10 -1.51 -0.34 -7.45
C CYS A 10 -2.21 0.56 -8.50
N HIS A 11 -1.43 1.34 -9.24
CA HIS A 11 -1.89 2.03 -10.45
C HIS A 11 -2.07 1.04 -11.63
N CYS A 12 -1.25 -0.02 -11.65
CA CYS A 12 -1.18 -1.01 -12.74
C CYS A 12 -0.98 -0.35 -14.11
N GLY A 13 -0.07 0.63 -14.17
CA GLY A 13 0.08 1.51 -15.32
C GLY A 13 -1.11 2.45 -15.46
N GLY A 14 -2.13 1.98 -16.19
CA GLY A 14 -3.43 2.65 -16.36
C GLY A 14 -4.63 1.70 -16.15
N ASN A 15 -4.39 0.39 -16.00
CA ASN A 15 -5.51 -0.57 -15.90
C ASN A 15 -6.42 -0.30 -14.70
N ILE A 16 -5.86 0.26 -13.61
CA ILE A 16 -6.62 0.67 -12.42
C ILE A 16 -6.73 2.19 -12.37
N SER A 17 -5.61 2.91 -12.44
CA SER A 17 -5.55 4.37 -12.26
C SER A 17 -6.32 5.19 -13.30
N ASP A 18 -6.58 4.67 -14.50
CA ASP A 18 -7.38 5.38 -15.52
C ASP A 18 -8.88 5.39 -15.17
N TYR A 19 -9.33 4.49 -14.28
CA TYR A 19 -10.73 4.32 -13.90
C TYR A 19 -10.99 4.58 -12.42
N VAL A 20 -9.96 4.50 -11.58
CA VAL A 20 -10.03 4.64 -10.12
C VAL A 20 -9.02 5.70 -9.68
N ASP A 21 -9.50 6.70 -8.94
CA ASP A 21 -8.63 7.64 -8.25
C ASP A 21 -7.94 6.94 -7.07
N VAL A 22 -6.80 6.32 -7.36
CA VAL A 22 -6.01 5.54 -6.40
C VAL A 22 -5.47 6.40 -5.25
N GLU A 23 -5.28 7.69 -5.47
CA GLU A 23 -4.83 8.60 -4.41
C GLU A 23 -5.98 8.92 -3.45
N LYS A 24 -7.19 9.11 -3.97
CA LYS A 24 -8.40 9.20 -3.15
C LYS A 24 -8.65 7.92 -2.36
N VAL A 25 -8.37 6.74 -2.93
CA VAL A 25 -8.44 5.46 -2.18
C VAL A 25 -7.40 5.42 -1.05
N ARG A 26 -6.17 5.87 -1.30
CA ARG A 26 -5.11 5.95 -0.29
C ARG A 26 -5.53 6.87 0.87
N GLN A 27 -6.07 8.04 0.56
CA GLN A 27 -6.55 9.01 1.55
C GLN A 27 -7.74 8.49 2.35
N ALA A 28 -8.63 7.71 1.74
CA ALA A 28 -9.78 7.15 2.43
C ALA A 28 -9.38 6.09 3.48
N ILE A 29 -8.29 5.35 3.25
CA ILE A 29 -7.89 4.23 4.11
C ILE A 29 -6.75 4.58 5.09
N GLU A 30 -5.99 5.65 4.86
CA GLU A 30 -4.77 5.94 5.65
C GLU A 30 -5.03 6.23 7.14
N HIS A 31 -6.26 6.54 7.52
CA HIS A 31 -6.67 6.81 8.90
C HIS A 31 -7.51 5.69 9.52
N GLU A 32 -7.71 4.59 8.79
CA GLU A 32 -8.47 3.45 9.29
C GLU A 32 -7.75 2.74 10.44
N GLU A 33 -8.56 2.11 11.27
CA GLU A 33 -8.10 1.48 12.50
C GLU A 33 -7.09 0.34 12.22
N GLY A 34 -5.81 0.57 12.52
CA GLY A 34 -4.74 -0.42 12.35
C GLY A 34 -3.89 -0.24 11.09
N VAL A 35 -4.27 0.66 10.19
CA VAL A 35 -3.42 1.04 9.05
C VAL A 35 -2.30 1.96 9.55
N VAL A 36 -1.06 1.52 9.40
CA VAL A 36 0.14 2.30 9.80
C VAL A 36 0.93 2.80 8.60
N LEU A 37 0.68 2.23 7.42
CA LEU A 37 1.28 2.64 6.16
C LEU A 37 0.23 2.52 5.06
N ALA A 38 0.07 3.56 4.25
CA ALA A 38 -0.74 3.54 3.04
C ALA A 38 0.01 4.26 1.91
N LYS A 39 0.31 3.55 0.82
CA LYS A 39 1.07 4.07 -0.33
C LYS A 39 0.36 3.74 -1.63
N THR A 40 0.54 4.57 -2.66
CA THR A 40 0.27 4.17 -4.04
C THR A 40 1.57 3.77 -4.75
N THR A 41 1.49 2.85 -5.71
CA THR A 41 2.65 2.36 -6.47
C THR A 41 2.29 2.03 -7.92
N MET A 42 3.20 2.29 -8.85
CA MET A 42 2.94 2.07 -10.28
C MET A 42 2.65 0.59 -10.60
N PHE A 43 3.46 -0.31 -10.04
CA PHE A 43 3.34 -1.75 -10.23
C PHE A 43 3.69 -2.48 -8.94
N ALA A 44 2.66 -2.82 -8.15
CA ALA A 44 2.83 -3.50 -6.87
C ALA A 44 3.60 -4.83 -7.01
N CYS A 45 3.44 -5.52 -8.14
CA CYS A 45 4.10 -6.78 -8.44
C CYS A 45 5.54 -6.64 -8.98
N SER A 46 6.06 -5.43 -9.22
CA SER A 46 7.42 -5.25 -9.71
C SER A 46 8.45 -5.66 -8.65
N ASP A 47 9.59 -6.24 -9.07
CA ASP A 47 10.67 -6.67 -8.18
C ASP A 47 11.15 -5.55 -7.25
N SER A 48 11.23 -4.32 -7.76
CA SER A 48 11.62 -3.16 -6.96
C SER A 48 10.60 -2.84 -5.87
N ASN A 49 9.30 -2.87 -6.20
CA ASN A 49 8.26 -2.59 -5.22
C ASN A 49 8.13 -3.73 -4.21
N GLN A 50 8.27 -4.98 -4.62
CA GLN A 50 8.27 -6.11 -3.69
C GLN A 50 9.43 -6.02 -2.69
N LYS A 51 10.62 -5.58 -3.11
CA LYS A 51 11.74 -5.31 -2.19
C LYS A 51 11.40 -4.18 -1.22
N GLU A 52 10.83 -3.08 -1.71
CA GLU A 52 10.39 -1.97 -0.84
C GLU A 52 9.33 -2.44 0.17
N MET A 53 8.37 -3.26 -0.24
CA MET A 53 7.36 -3.84 0.67
C MET A 53 8.00 -4.70 1.75
N VAL A 54 9.01 -5.50 1.43
CA VAL A 54 9.76 -6.30 2.42
C VAL A 54 10.50 -5.39 3.40
N ASP A 55 11.12 -4.32 2.91
CA ASP A 55 11.82 -3.34 3.75
C ASP A 55 10.83 -2.61 4.68
N ASP A 56 9.68 -2.18 4.16
CA ASP A 56 8.59 -1.57 4.92
C ASP A 56 8.04 -2.53 5.99
N ILE A 57 7.84 -3.82 5.66
CA ILE A 57 7.38 -4.83 6.63
C ILE A 57 8.32 -4.89 7.83
N HIS A 58 9.63 -4.91 7.60
CA HIS A 58 10.63 -4.92 8.67
C HIS A 58 10.70 -3.59 9.41
N GLN A 59 10.68 -2.46 8.70
CA GLN A 59 10.82 -1.12 9.27
C GLN A 59 9.64 -0.75 10.17
N TYR A 60 8.41 -1.02 9.72
CA TYR A 60 7.18 -0.67 10.45
C TYR A 60 6.68 -1.81 11.35
N GLN A 61 7.31 -2.99 11.28
CA GLN A 61 6.93 -4.19 12.00
C GLN A 61 5.48 -4.57 11.71
N LEU A 62 5.15 -4.70 10.42
CA LEU A 62 3.78 -4.97 9.98
C LEU A 62 3.33 -6.39 10.38
N ASP A 63 2.09 -6.49 10.83
CA ASP A 63 1.41 -7.77 11.11
C ASP A 63 0.70 -8.32 9.86
N GLY A 64 0.56 -7.50 8.81
CA GLY A 64 -0.06 -7.87 7.54
C GLY A 64 0.04 -6.78 6.46
N VAL A 65 -0.14 -7.21 5.22
CA VAL A 65 -0.26 -6.38 4.01
C VAL A 65 -1.50 -6.75 3.23
#